data_AF-A0A8J5B0W4-F1
#
_entry.id   AF-A0A8J5B0W4-F1
#
_cell.length_a   1.000
_cell.length_b   1.000
_cell.length_c   1.000
_cell.angle_alpha   90.00
_cell.angle_beta   90.00
_cell.angle_gamma   90.00
#
_symmetry.space_group_name_H-M   'P 1'
#
loop_
_entity.id
_entity.type
_entity.pdbx_description
1 polymer ?
#
loop_
_entity_poly.entity_id
_entity_poly.type
_entity_poly.pdbx_seq_one_letter_code
_entity_poly.pdbx_strand_id
1 'polypeptide(L)'
;MLSRFARIGSTGLRSAAAARASFVTSARVAQAAPSWQNIKDIRLEPKVHVDEVYEDIVNPADRYLQHVSDLHQYAKYIMAALPKYIQGFSVWKDELTLHVAPSAVIPVTTFLRDNTSTQYKSIIDITAVDYPSRENRFEVVYNFLSVRHNSRIRLKTYATEVTPVPSITCLYEGANWFEREAYDMYGVFFEGHPDLRRIMTDYGFEGHPLRKDFPLTGYTEVRWDEEKRRVVYEPLELTQAFRNFSAGSTAWEPVGPGRDDRPDSFKLPTPKPEEKEADKK
;
A
#
# COMPACT_ATOMS: atom_id res chain seq x y z
N MET A 1 49.45 -36.11 -35.53
CA MET A 1 50.21 -37.37 -35.32
C MET A 1 49.23 -38.46 -34.96
N LEU A 2 48.87 -39.29 -35.95
CA LEU A 2 49.26 -40.71 -36.04
C LEU A 2 48.37 -41.60 -35.13
N SER A 3 47.25 -42.11 -35.64
CA SER A 3 47.12 -43.30 -36.51
C SER A 3 46.88 -44.57 -35.71
N ARG A 4 45.77 -45.28 -36.00
CA ARG A 4 45.80 -46.73 -36.14
C ARG A 4 44.81 -47.15 -37.23
N PHE A 5 45.38 -47.75 -38.26
CA PHE A 5 44.77 -48.23 -39.48
C PHE A 5 44.34 -49.71 -39.33
N ALA A 6 43.21 -50.02 -39.96
CA ALA A 6 42.84 -51.23 -40.71
C ALA A 6 42.96 -52.65 -40.11
N ARG A 7 41.84 -53.37 -40.20
CA ARG A 7 41.83 -54.72 -40.80
C ARG A 7 40.80 -54.79 -41.92
N ILE A 8 41.28 -55.34 -43.04
CA ILE A 8 40.58 -55.62 -44.30
C ILE A 8 40.27 -57.12 -44.34
N GLY A 9 39.10 -57.47 -44.88
CA GLY A 9 38.72 -58.81 -45.33
C GLY A 9 37.20 -58.94 -45.25
N SER A 10 36.44 -59.34 -46.28
CA SER A 10 36.75 -59.71 -47.65
C SER A 10 35.44 -59.62 -48.44
N THR A 11 35.59 -59.18 -49.69
CA THR A 11 34.70 -59.28 -50.84
C THR A 11 33.59 -60.34 -50.81
N GLY A 12 32.34 -59.89 -50.96
CA GLY A 12 31.21 -60.65 -51.49
C GLY A 12 30.48 -59.77 -52.51
N LEU A 13 30.60 -60.12 -53.79
CA LEU A 13 30.05 -59.39 -54.93
C LEU A 13 28.53 -59.65 -55.11
N ARG A 14 27.82 -58.56 -55.42
CA ARG A 14 26.64 -58.42 -56.31
C ARG A 14 25.25 -58.85 -55.79
N SER A 15 24.42 -57.84 -55.57
CA SER A 15 23.24 -57.63 -56.44
C SER A 15 22.86 -56.14 -56.39
N ALA A 16 22.89 -55.47 -57.54
CA ALA A 16 22.45 -54.10 -57.69
C ALA A 16 20.92 -54.08 -57.80
N ALA A 17 20.22 -53.89 -56.68
CA ALA A 17 18.82 -53.48 -56.68
C ALA A 17 18.79 -51.95 -56.70
N ALA A 18 18.18 -51.39 -57.74
CA ALA A 18 18.04 -49.95 -57.93
C ALA A 18 17.36 -49.30 -56.70
N ALA A 19 18.15 -48.62 -55.87
CA ALA A 19 17.63 -47.78 -54.81
C ALA A 19 16.97 -46.56 -55.45
N ARG A 20 15.65 -46.56 -55.55
CA ARG A 20 14.88 -45.35 -55.85
C ARG A 20 15.18 -44.35 -54.74
N ALA A 21 15.91 -43.29 -55.07
CA ALA A 21 16.02 -42.12 -54.23
C ALA A 21 14.63 -41.47 -54.13
N SER A 22 13.89 -41.81 -53.07
CA SER A 22 12.72 -41.05 -52.66
C SER A 22 13.22 -39.72 -52.11
N PHE A 23 13.24 -38.71 -52.98
CA PHE A 23 13.24 -37.33 -52.55
C PHE A 23 12.00 -37.13 -51.66
N VAL A 24 12.19 -37.08 -50.34
CA VAL A 24 11.18 -36.53 -49.45
C VAL A 24 11.18 -35.04 -49.71
N THR A 25 10.30 -34.61 -50.62
CA THR A 25 9.91 -33.22 -50.74
C THR A 25 9.45 -32.80 -49.35
N SER A 26 10.21 -31.95 -48.67
CA SER A 26 9.68 -31.21 -47.52
C SER A 26 8.48 -30.44 -48.06
N ALA A 27 7.27 -30.92 -47.78
CA ALA A 27 6.06 -30.20 -48.15
C ALA A 27 6.16 -28.84 -47.50
N ARG A 28 6.39 -27.78 -48.30
CA ARG A 28 6.09 -26.43 -47.87
C ARG A 28 4.59 -26.45 -47.58
N VAL A 29 4.24 -26.52 -46.29
CA VAL A 29 2.85 -26.35 -45.86
C VAL A 29 2.41 -25.01 -46.43
N ALA A 30 1.47 -25.05 -47.36
CA ALA A 30 0.86 -23.85 -47.91
C ALA A 30 0.21 -23.13 -46.73
N GLN A 31 0.87 -22.08 -46.23
CA GLN A 31 0.26 -21.22 -45.23
C GLN A 31 -0.91 -20.52 -45.92
N ALA A 32 -2.12 -20.86 -45.49
CA ALA A 32 -3.33 -20.19 -45.94
C ALA A 32 -3.15 -18.68 -45.72
N ALA A 33 -3.64 -17.87 -46.66
CA ALA A 33 -3.51 -16.42 -46.59
C ALA A 33 -4.05 -15.91 -45.24
N PRO A 34 -3.38 -14.94 -44.59
CA PRO A 34 -3.80 -14.46 -43.29
C PRO A 34 -5.19 -13.83 -43.42
N SER A 35 -6.18 -14.51 -42.86
CA SER A 35 -7.57 -14.10 -42.86
C SER A 35 -8.20 -14.51 -41.53
N TRP A 36 -9.26 -13.81 -41.12
CA TRP A 36 -10.02 -14.16 -39.92
C TRP A 36 -10.67 -15.56 -40.01
N GLN A 37 -10.85 -16.08 -41.22
CA GLN A 37 -11.40 -17.42 -41.48
C GLN A 37 -10.34 -18.53 -41.30
N ASN A 38 -9.06 -18.19 -41.47
CA ASN A 38 -7.93 -19.12 -41.36
C ASN A 38 -7.16 -18.95 -40.05
N ILE A 39 -7.77 -18.27 -39.07
CA ILE A 39 -7.16 -18.10 -37.74
C ILE A 39 -7.08 -19.46 -37.04
N LYS A 40 -5.92 -19.74 -36.42
CA LYS A 40 -5.71 -20.99 -35.69
C LYS A 40 -6.68 -21.08 -34.52
N ASP A 41 -7.41 -22.19 -34.42
CA ASP A 41 -8.28 -22.45 -33.29
C ASP A 41 -7.46 -22.78 -32.03
N ILE A 42 -7.37 -21.82 -31.12
CA ILE A 42 -6.63 -21.92 -29.84
C ILE A 42 -7.24 -22.92 -28.86
N ARG A 43 -8.45 -23.42 -29.12
CA ARG A 43 -9.12 -24.43 -28.28
C ARG A 43 -8.49 -25.81 -28.42
N LEU A 44 -7.89 -26.09 -29.58
CA LEU A 44 -7.24 -27.37 -29.89
C LEU A 44 -5.78 -27.42 -29.45
N GLU A 45 -5.26 -26.34 -28.89
CA GLU A 45 -3.90 -26.32 -28.36
C GLU A 45 -3.80 -27.15 -27.08
N PRO A 46 -2.80 -28.05 -26.97
CA PRO A 46 -2.54 -28.79 -25.75
C PRO A 46 -2.41 -27.83 -24.57
N LYS A 47 -3.26 -28.00 -23.55
CA LYS A 47 -3.17 -27.23 -22.31
C LYS A 47 -2.13 -27.88 -21.39
N VAL A 48 -1.48 -27.06 -20.57
CA VAL A 48 -0.59 -27.56 -19.52
C VAL A 48 -1.43 -28.39 -18.56
N HIS A 49 -1.08 -29.66 -18.38
CA HIS A 49 -1.65 -30.54 -17.38
C HIS A 49 -0.70 -30.59 -16.19
N VAL A 50 -1.22 -30.37 -14.99
CA VAL A 50 -0.48 -30.49 -13.73
C VAL A 50 -1.23 -31.49 -12.87
N ASP A 51 -0.57 -32.58 -12.48
CA ASP A 51 -1.21 -33.67 -11.71
C ASP A 51 -1.47 -33.23 -10.26
N GLU A 52 -0.48 -32.65 -9.61
CA GLU A 52 -0.56 -32.09 -8.27
C GLU A 52 0.23 -30.78 -8.21
N VAL A 53 -0.36 -29.76 -7.57
CA VAL A 53 0.28 -28.45 -7.39
C VAL A 53 0.89 -28.42 -6.00
N TYR A 54 2.21 -28.21 -5.92
CA TYR A 54 2.92 -28.05 -4.66
C TYR A 54 3.23 -26.57 -4.41
N GLU A 55 2.85 -26.08 -3.23
CA GLU A 55 3.15 -24.73 -2.75
C GLU A 55 3.68 -24.80 -1.31
N ASP A 56 4.83 -24.20 -1.07
CA ASP A 56 5.49 -24.23 0.23
C ASP A 56 4.78 -23.29 1.24
N ILE A 57 4.63 -23.75 2.48
CA ILE A 57 4.09 -22.93 3.56
C ILE A 57 5.20 -22.00 4.08
N VAL A 58 5.08 -20.71 3.76
CA VAL A 58 5.99 -19.66 4.25
C VAL A 58 5.20 -18.52 4.87
N ASN A 59 5.74 -17.91 5.94
CA ASN A 59 5.16 -16.70 6.48
C ASN A 59 5.51 -15.50 5.58
N PRO A 60 4.53 -14.78 5.02
CA PRO A 60 4.80 -13.63 4.15
C PRO A 60 5.57 -12.49 4.84
N ALA A 61 5.50 -12.39 6.17
CA ALA A 61 6.20 -11.37 6.94
C ALA A 61 7.73 -11.55 6.93
N ASP A 62 8.21 -12.78 6.83
CA ASP A 62 9.64 -13.10 6.94
C ASP A 62 10.46 -12.48 5.79
N ARG A 63 9.83 -12.23 4.64
CA ARG A 63 10.44 -11.53 3.49
C ARG A 63 10.94 -10.12 3.84
N TYR A 64 10.33 -9.47 4.84
CA TYR A 64 10.57 -8.07 5.14
C TYR A 64 11.58 -7.83 6.26
N LEU A 65 12.02 -8.86 6.98
CA LEU A 65 12.82 -8.72 8.21
C LEU A 65 14.08 -7.85 8.03
N GLN A 66 14.79 -8.02 6.92
CA GLN A 66 15.97 -7.22 6.63
C GLN A 66 15.61 -5.74 6.39
N HIS A 67 14.61 -5.47 5.55
CA HIS A 67 14.16 -4.12 5.25
C HIS A 67 13.57 -3.42 6.49
N VAL A 68 12.87 -4.18 7.35
CA VAL A 68 12.39 -3.70 8.66
C VAL A 68 13.57 -3.19 9.48
N SER A 69 14.66 -3.96 9.59
CA SER A 69 15.86 -3.55 10.32
C SER A 69 16.48 -2.27 9.75
N ASP A 70 16.57 -2.16 8.43
CA ASP A 70 17.12 -0.99 7.75
C ASP A 70 16.25 0.26 7.99
N LEU A 71 14.92 0.12 7.98
CA LEU A 71 13.99 1.20 8.31
C LEU A 71 14.10 1.65 9.77
N HIS A 72 14.34 0.75 10.72
CA HIS A 72 14.59 1.12 12.11
C HIS A 72 15.84 1.98 12.26
N GLN A 73 16.93 1.63 11.54
CA GLN A 73 18.16 2.42 11.52
C GLN A 73 17.94 3.80 10.90
N TYR A 74 17.23 3.85 9.78
CA TYR A 74 16.90 5.10 9.10
C TYR A 74 15.99 6.00 9.95
N ALA A 75 14.98 5.44 10.61
CA ALA A 75 14.10 6.18 11.51
C ALA A 75 14.85 6.75 12.72
N LYS A 76 15.78 5.98 13.30
CA LYS A 76 16.65 6.43 14.38
C LYS A 76 17.57 7.58 13.93
N TYR A 77 18.08 7.52 12.71
CA TYR A 77 18.84 8.64 12.12
C TYR A 77 17.98 9.91 12.00
N ILE A 78 16.76 9.81 11.47
CA ILE A 78 15.86 10.97 11.35
C ILE A 78 15.49 11.55 12.72
N MET A 79 15.19 10.69 13.70
CA MET A 79 14.92 11.09 15.09
C MET A 79 16.13 11.82 15.72
N ALA A 80 17.36 11.33 15.49
CA ALA A 80 18.57 11.96 15.98
C ALA A 80 18.88 13.30 15.28
N ALA A 81 18.50 13.44 14.01
CA ALA A 81 18.65 14.68 13.25
C ALA A 81 17.66 15.77 13.67
N LEU A 82 16.42 15.39 14.03
CA LEU A 82 15.34 16.31 14.41
C LEU A 82 14.72 15.97 15.78
N PRO A 83 15.50 15.95 16.87
CA PRO A 83 15.01 15.51 18.18
C PRO A 83 13.98 16.49 18.79
N LYS A 84 13.97 17.75 18.33
CA LYS A 84 13.01 18.76 18.77
C LYS A 84 11.58 18.48 18.29
N TYR A 85 11.44 17.81 17.15
CA TYR A 85 10.18 17.74 16.40
C TYR A 85 9.56 16.33 16.42
N ILE A 86 10.39 15.29 16.39
CA ILE A 86 9.95 13.91 16.32
C ILE A 86 9.69 13.39 17.73
N GLN A 87 8.43 13.05 18.01
CA GLN A 87 8.02 12.46 19.28
C GLN A 87 8.35 10.97 19.33
N GLY A 88 8.21 10.29 18.19
CA GLY A 88 8.39 8.85 18.07
C GLY A 88 8.36 8.40 16.62
N PHE A 89 8.62 7.12 16.39
CA PHE A 89 8.37 6.46 15.12
C PHE A 89 7.83 5.06 15.36
N SER A 90 7.13 4.53 14.36
CA SER A 90 6.71 3.14 14.31
C SER A 90 7.08 2.53 12.96
N VAL A 91 7.54 1.29 12.98
CA VAL A 91 7.83 0.51 11.79
C VAL A 91 6.96 -0.74 11.83
N TRP A 92 6.17 -0.94 10.79
CA TRP A 92 5.37 -2.14 10.63
C TRP A 92 5.60 -2.69 9.23
N LYS A 93 6.13 -3.92 9.14
CA LYS A 93 6.63 -4.49 7.87
C LYS A 93 7.55 -3.50 7.16
N ASP A 94 7.24 -3.10 5.93
CA ASP A 94 8.00 -2.15 5.12
C ASP A 94 7.52 -0.69 5.25
N GLU A 95 6.64 -0.38 6.19
CA GLU A 95 6.09 0.97 6.37
C GLU A 95 6.71 1.68 7.56
N LEU A 96 7.35 2.83 7.29
CA LEU A 96 7.83 3.74 8.32
C LEU A 96 6.83 4.88 8.56
N THR A 97 6.46 5.07 9.83
CA THR A 97 5.62 6.17 10.29
C THR A 97 6.37 7.03 11.31
N LEU A 98 6.47 8.34 11.06
CA LEU A 98 6.98 9.34 11.99
C LEU A 98 5.81 10.00 12.73
N HIS A 99 5.93 10.12 14.06
CA HIS A 99 4.95 10.80 14.91
C HIS A 99 5.48 12.17 15.31
N VAL A 100 4.75 13.23 14.92
CA VAL A 100 5.18 14.62 15.13
C VAL A 100 4.02 15.48 15.63
N ALA A 101 4.33 16.59 16.29
CA ALA A 101 3.34 17.57 16.73
C ALA A 101 2.84 18.43 15.54
N PRO A 102 1.66 19.07 15.64
CA PRO A 102 1.15 19.97 14.58
C PRO A 102 2.08 21.15 14.28
N SER A 103 2.70 21.73 15.30
CA SER A 103 3.68 22.81 15.15
C SER A 103 4.97 22.37 14.43
N ALA A 104 5.20 21.06 14.33
CA ALA A 104 6.37 20.47 13.72
C ALA A 104 6.18 20.06 12.25
N VAL A 105 4.96 20.20 11.70
CA VAL A 105 4.62 19.75 10.34
C VAL A 105 5.54 20.38 9.29
N ILE A 106 5.64 21.72 9.25
CA ILE A 106 6.42 22.44 8.23
C ILE A 106 7.93 22.13 8.36
N PRO A 107 8.57 22.22 9.55
CA PRO A 107 9.99 21.87 9.69
C PRO A 107 10.34 20.43 9.30
N VAL A 108 9.47 19.45 9.63
CA VAL A 108 9.75 18.05 9.30
C VAL A 108 9.51 17.78 7.82
N THR A 109 8.45 18.32 7.24
CA THR A 109 8.16 18.14 5.80
C THR A 109 9.19 18.85 4.91
N THR A 110 9.71 20.01 5.30
CA THR A 110 10.85 20.64 4.60
C THR A 110 12.09 19.77 4.62
N PHE A 111 12.44 19.19 5.78
CA PHE A 111 13.54 18.22 5.87
C PHE A 111 13.31 16.99 4.98
N LEU A 112 12.12 16.39 5.05
CA LEU A 112 11.72 15.26 4.21
C LEU A 112 11.61 15.60 2.73
N ARG A 113 11.59 16.87 2.34
CA ARG A 113 11.62 17.25 0.94
C ARG A 113 13.05 17.49 0.48
N ASP A 114 13.83 18.23 1.25
CA ASP A 114 15.04 18.91 0.76
C ASP A 114 16.35 18.25 1.18
N ASN A 115 16.35 17.40 2.22
CA ASN A 115 17.54 16.67 2.60
C ASN A 115 17.91 15.61 1.55
N THR A 116 19.20 15.50 1.21
CA THR A 116 19.70 14.61 0.15
C THR A 116 19.44 13.12 0.44
N SER A 117 19.44 12.72 1.71
CA SER A 117 19.13 11.35 2.12
C SER A 117 17.63 11.06 2.10
N THR A 118 16.79 12.05 2.37
CA THR A 118 15.34 11.89 2.52
C THR A 118 14.59 12.67 1.45
N GLN A 119 14.79 12.40 0.15
CA GLN A 119 14.20 13.19 -0.94
C GLN A 119 12.75 12.79 -1.26
N TYR A 120 11.81 12.99 -0.33
CA TYR A 120 10.38 12.71 -0.54
C TYR A 120 9.71 13.86 -1.28
N LYS A 121 9.86 13.86 -2.60
CA LYS A 121 9.40 14.94 -3.48
C LYS A 121 7.93 14.84 -3.90
N SER A 122 7.34 13.65 -3.90
CA SER A 122 5.94 13.47 -4.25
C SER A 122 5.09 13.34 -2.99
N ILE A 123 4.13 14.25 -2.83
CA ILE A 123 2.97 13.98 -1.96
C ILE A 123 2.11 12.91 -2.63
N ILE A 124 1.64 11.94 -1.85
CA ILE A 124 0.77 10.87 -2.35
C ILE A 124 -0.66 11.10 -1.86
N ASP A 125 -0.81 11.35 -0.58
CA ASP A 125 -2.11 11.45 0.07
C ASP A 125 -2.00 12.23 1.39
N ILE A 126 -3.04 12.97 1.72
CA ILE A 126 -3.23 13.61 3.03
C ILE A 126 -4.64 13.27 3.48
N THR A 127 -4.74 12.58 4.60
CA THR A 127 -6.01 12.11 5.13
C THR A 127 -6.10 12.38 6.63
N ALA A 128 -7.30 12.31 7.19
CA ALA A 128 -7.51 12.37 8.62
C ALA A 128 -8.24 11.11 9.10
N VAL A 129 -8.05 10.76 10.36
CA VAL A 129 -8.75 9.64 11.02
C VAL A 129 -9.34 10.12 12.33
N ASP A 130 -10.62 9.86 12.53
CA ASP A 130 -11.36 10.22 13.73
C ASP A 130 -11.27 9.11 14.80
N TYR A 131 -10.60 9.43 15.91
CA TYR A 131 -10.55 8.63 17.14
C TYR A 131 -11.26 9.39 18.28
N PRO A 132 -12.58 9.23 18.44
CA PRO A 132 -13.37 10.03 19.40
C PRO A 132 -12.99 9.81 20.87
N SER A 133 -12.29 8.72 21.19
CA SER A 133 -11.81 8.42 22.54
C SER A 133 -10.56 9.23 22.95
N ARG A 134 -9.90 9.91 22.01
CA ARG A 134 -8.71 10.74 22.28
C ARG A 134 -9.14 12.19 22.50
N GLU A 135 -8.39 12.92 23.34
CA GLU A 135 -8.58 14.36 23.53
C GLU A 135 -8.36 15.12 22.22
N ASN A 136 -7.26 14.80 21.52
CA ASN A 136 -7.06 15.22 20.14
C ASN A 136 -7.72 14.19 19.21
N ARG A 137 -8.98 14.48 18.88
CA ARG A 137 -9.89 13.61 18.14
C ARG A 137 -9.35 13.16 16.78
N PHE A 138 -8.78 14.07 16.00
CA PHE A 138 -8.34 13.79 14.64
C PHE A 138 -6.85 13.48 14.59
N GLU A 139 -6.48 12.46 13.84
CA GLU A 139 -5.09 12.18 13.47
C GLU A 139 -4.91 12.47 11.97
N VAL A 140 -4.14 13.50 11.63
CA VAL A 140 -3.85 13.87 10.24
C VAL A 140 -2.61 13.12 9.78
N VAL A 141 -2.75 12.38 8.69
CA VAL A 141 -1.76 11.47 8.12
C VAL A 141 -1.34 11.97 6.75
N TYR A 142 -0.03 12.16 6.58
CA TYR A 142 0.59 12.54 5.33
C TYR A 142 1.39 11.35 4.79
N ASN A 143 1.17 10.97 3.54
CA ASN A 143 1.92 9.93 2.86
C ASN A 143 2.79 10.56 1.76
N PHE A 144 4.09 10.28 1.79
CA PHE A 144 5.04 10.77 0.80
C PHE A 144 5.77 9.63 0.09
N LEU A 145 6.24 9.92 -1.13
CA LEU A 145 7.04 9.03 -1.95
C LEU A 145 8.32 9.74 -2.42
N SER A 146 9.45 9.06 -2.22
CA SER A 146 10.71 9.40 -2.86
C SER A 146 10.87 8.55 -4.11
N VAL A 147 10.71 9.18 -5.28
CA VAL A 147 10.93 8.49 -6.57
C VAL A 147 12.43 8.17 -6.77
N ARG A 148 13.32 8.99 -6.19
CA ARG A 148 14.77 8.81 -6.27
C ARG A 148 15.23 7.53 -5.56
N HIS A 149 14.69 7.29 -4.37
CA HIS A 149 15.08 6.18 -3.50
C HIS A 149 14.05 5.04 -3.48
N ASN A 150 12.97 5.16 -4.27
CA ASN A 150 11.82 4.24 -4.29
C ASN A 150 11.33 3.86 -2.89
N SER A 151 11.20 4.85 -2.02
CA SER A 151 10.85 4.69 -0.60
C SER A 151 9.63 5.51 -0.25
N ARG A 152 8.77 4.98 0.64
CA ARG A 152 7.61 5.69 1.19
C ARG A 152 7.82 6.01 2.65
N ILE A 153 7.23 7.11 3.09
CA ILE A 153 7.20 7.48 4.50
C ILE A 153 5.85 8.08 4.84
N ARG A 154 5.39 7.80 6.07
CA ARG A 154 4.18 8.36 6.63
C ARG A 154 4.53 9.32 7.75
N LEU A 155 3.89 10.47 7.80
CA LEU A 155 4.00 11.44 8.88
C LEU A 155 2.62 11.61 9.50
N LYS A 156 2.53 11.50 10.82
CA LYS A 156 1.26 11.63 11.54
C LYS A 156 1.32 12.76 12.54
N THR A 157 0.26 13.55 12.56
CA THR A 157 0.00 14.63 13.52
C THR A 157 -1.41 14.52 14.06
N TYR A 158 -1.76 15.35 15.01
CA TYR A 158 -3.05 15.31 15.69
C TYR A 158 -3.72 16.69 15.68
N ALA A 159 -5.03 16.73 15.60
CA ALA A 159 -5.82 17.94 15.61
C ALA A 159 -7.08 17.75 16.47
N THR A 160 -7.64 18.85 16.93
CA THR A 160 -8.98 18.87 17.53
C THR A 160 -9.97 19.43 16.50
N GLU A 161 -11.23 19.59 16.88
CA GLU A 161 -12.24 20.21 16.01
C GLU A 161 -11.99 21.70 15.73
N VAL A 162 -11.25 22.37 16.63
CA VAL A 162 -11.04 23.82 16.58
C VAL A 162 -9.57 24.20 16.40
N THR A 163 -8.65 23.34 16.82
CA THR A 163 -7.21 23.60 16.72
C THR A 163 -6.74 23.31 15.29
N PRO A 164 -6.18 24.30 14.57
CA PRO A 164 -5.75 24.10 13.21
C PRO A 164 -4.41 23.35 13.13
N VAL A 165 -4.13 22.78 11.96
CA VAL A 165 -2.83 22.22 11.58
C VAL A 165 -2.21 23.12 10.51
N PRO A 166 -0.89 23.38 10.51
CA PRO A 166 -0.26 24.16 9.45
C PRO A 166 -0.38 23.46 8.08
N SER A 167 -0.81 24.22 7.07
CA SER A 167 -0.87 23.77 5.66
C SER A 167 0.53 23.54 5.09
N ILE A 168 0.69 22.52 4.25
CA ILE A 168 1.93 22.24 3.51
C ILE A 168 1.83 22.60 2.03
N THR A 169 0.79 23.35 1.64
CA THR A 169 0.62 23.82 0.25
C THR A 169 1.80 24.66 -0.24
N CYS A 170 2.43 25.44 0.66
CA CYS A 170 3.65 26.19 0.36
C CYS A 170 4.87 25.31 -0.01
N LEU A 171 4.81 24.01 0.28
CA LEU A 171 5.86 23.05 -0.04
C LEU A 171 5.48 22.12 -1.19
N TYR A 172 4.21 21.71 -1.24
CA TYR A 172 3.66 20.78 -2.20
C TYR A 172 2.34 21.34 -2.74
N GLU A 173 2.34 21.80 -3.98
CA GLU A 173 1.13 22.34 -4.63
C GLU A 173 -0.02 21.32 -4.67
N GLY A 174 0.31 20.03 -4.82
CA GLY A 174 -0.66 18.94 -4.80
C GLY A 174 -1.40 18.76 -3.47
N ALA A 175 -0.87 19.29 -2.35
CA ALA A 175 -1.51 19.17 -1.04
C ALA A 175 -2.82 19.96 -0.93
N ASN A 176 -3.04 20.97 -1.79
CA ASN A 176 -4.18 21.88 -1.71
C ASN A 176 -5.52 21.14 -1.74
N TRP A 177 -5.67 20.20 -2.66
CA TRP A 177 -6.92 19.47 -2.82
C TRP A 177 -7.16 18.47 -1.68
N PHE A 178 -6.11 17.79 -1.22
CA PHE A 178 -6.22 16.83 -0.12
C PHE A 178 -6.51 17.51 1.22
N GLU A 179 -5.90 18.66 1.50
CA GLU A 179 -6.20 19.44 2.71
C GLU A 179 -7.64 19.97 2.69
N ARG A 180 -8.15 20.37 1.51
CA ARG A 180 -9.57 20.73 1.35
C ARG A 180 -10.52 19.54 1.51
N GLU A 181 -10.14 18.37 1.03
CA GLU A 181 -10.92 17.14 1.22
C GLU A 181 -10.98 16.75 2.71
N ALA A 182 -9.84 16.80 3.41
CA ALA A 182 -9.78 16.54 4.85
C ALA A 182 -10.61 17.56 5.65
N TYR A 183 -10.63 18.83 5.22
CA TYR A 183 -11.53 19.84 5.77
C TYR A 183 -13.00 19.50 5.53
N ASP A 184 -13.39 19.13 4.32
CA ASP A 184 -14.79 18.83 3.98
C ASP A 184 -15.31 17.58 4.72
N MET A 185 -14.51 16.52 4.75
CA MET A 185 -14.91 15.22 5.31
C MET A 185 -14.82 15.15 6.83
N TYR A 186 -13.81 15.77 7.44
CA TYR A 186 -13.54 15.67 8.88
C TYR A 186 -13.65 17.02 9.62
N GLY A 187 -13.61 18.15 8.93
CA GLY A 187 -13.63 19.48 9.55
C GLY A 187 -12.31 19.88 10.19
N VAL A 188 -11.18 19.32 9.72
CA VAL A 188 -9.86 19.74 10.17
C VAL A 188 -9.49 21.05 9.48
N PHE A 189 -9.13 22.07 10.25
CA PHE A 189 -8.70 23.37 9.71
C PHE A 189 -7.21 23.37 9.39
N PHE A 190 -6.86 23.85 8.20
CA PHE A 190 -5.48 24.04 7.77
C PHE A 190 -5.12 25.53 7.73
N GLU A 191 -4.22 25.95 8.62
CA GLU A 191 -3.75 27.34 8.70
C GLU A 191 -2.75 27.64 7.59
N GLY A 192 -2.93 28.77 6.89
CA GLY A 192 -2.07 29.17 5.76
C GLY A 192 -2.49 28.59 4.40
N HIS A 193 -3.64 27.92 4.31
CA HIS A 193 -4.18 27.42 3.05
C HIS A 193 -4.80 28.57 2.20
N PRO A 194 -4.55 28.63 0.87
CA PRO A 194 -5.00 29.75 0.04
C PRO A 194 -6.52 29.81 -0.21
N ASP A 195 -7.20 28.66 -0.37
CA ASP A 195 -8.66 28.57 -0.61
C ASP A 195 -9.25 27.35 0.12
N LEU A 196 -9.47 27.48 1.43
CA LEU A 196 -10.02 26.37 2.23
C LEU A 196 -11.56 26.41 2.20
N ARG A 197 -12.15 25.56 1.36
CA ARG A 197 -13.60 25.38 1.23
C ARG A 197 -13.93 23.94 0.84
N ARG A 198 -15.20 23.56 1.06
CA ARG A 198 -15.78 22.28 0.65
C ARG A 198 -15.49 21.94 -0.81
N ILE A 199 -15.41 20.64 -1.13
CA ILE A 199 -15.04 20.17 -2.47
C ILE A 199 -15.86 18.96 -2.94
N MET A 200 -16.19 18.02 -2.04
CA MET A 200 -16.96 16.82 -2.37
C MET A 200 -18.43 16.95 -1.95
N THR A 201 -18.72 17.65 -0.85
CA THR A 201 -20.09 17.81 -0.35
C THR A 201 -20.89 18.84 -1.14
N ASP A 202 -22.21 18.75 -1.02
CA ASP A 202 -23.13 19.75 -1.61
C ASP A 202 -22.86 21.15 -1.03
N TYR A 203 -23.19 22.20 -1.81
CA TYR A 203 -22.87 23.59 -1.51
C TYR A 203 -23.42 24.07 -0.16
N GLY A 204 -24.64 23.63 0.18
CA GLY A 204 -25.32 23.95 1.43
C GLY A 204 -25.23 22.86 2.48
N PHE A 205 -24.33 21.89 2.34
CA PHE A 205 -24.26 20.75 3.25
C PHE A 205 -23.78 21.19 4.64
N GLU A 206 -24.50 20.76 5.68
CA GLU A 206 -24.20 21.04 7.08
C GLU A 206 -23.67 19.77 7.76
N GLY A 207 -22.42 19.83 8.23
CA GLY A 207 -21.75 18.72 8.88
C GLY A 207 -20.59 18.13 8.08
N HIS A 208 -19.89 17.17 8.69
CA HIS A 208 -18.68 16.53 8.17
C HIS A 208 -18.90 15.01 8.09
N PRO A 209 -19.07 14.43 6.88
CA PRO A 209 -19.61 13.08 6.71
C PRO A 209 -18.80 11.94 7.34
N LEU A 210 -17.47 12.04 7.41
CA LEU A 210 -16.61 10.93 7.85
C LEU A 210 -16.34 10.93 9.37
N ARG A 211 -16.94 11.87 10.12
CA ARG A 211 -16.90 11.82 11.59
C ARG A 211 -17.77 10.68 12.12
N LYS A 212 -17.35 10.07 13.23
CA LYS A 212 -18.02 8.88 13.80
C LYS A 212 -19.40 9.15 14.40
N ASP A 213 -19.71 10.40 14.71
CA ASP A 213 -21.01 10.87 15.19
C ASP A 213 -22.01 11.14 14.04
N PHE A 214 -21.54 11.23 12.79
CA PHE A 214 -22.40 11.48 11.64
C PHE A 214 -23.13 10.19 11.21
N PRO A 215 -24.47 10.22 11.02
CA PRO A 215 -25.22 9.03 10.60
C PRO A 215 -24.92 8.69 9.14
N LEU A 216 -24.88 7.39 8.81
CA LEU A 216 -24.56 6.89 7.47
C LEU A 216 -25.43 7.49 6.36
N THR A 217 -26.71 7.73 6.66
CA THR A 217 -27.71 8.22 5.69
C THR A 217 -27.80 9.75 5.67
N GLY A 218 -27.12 10.45 6.57
CA GLY A 218 -27.24 11.90 6.73
C GLY A 218 -28.55 12.34 7.38
N TYR A 219 -28.81 13.65 7.32
CA TYR A 219 -29.95 14.30 7.96
C TYR A 219 -31.04 14.74 6.98
N THR A 220 -30.68 14.94 5.71
CA THR A 220 -31.57 15.52 4.69
C THR A 220 -31.62 14.63 3.44
N GLU A 221 -32.73 14.72 2.74
CA GLU A 221 -32.93 14.14 1.41
C GLU A 221 -33.42 15.20 0.42
N VAL A 222 -33.39 14.87 -0.87
CA VAL A 222 -33.81 15.79 -1.94
C VAL A 222 -34.96 15.19 -2.74
N ARG A 223 -35.97 16.00 -3.02
CA ARG A 223 -37.07 15.65 -3.94
C ARG A 223 -37.46 16.81 -4.85
N TRP A 224 -38.10 16.50 -5.96
CA TRP A 224 -38.74 17.50 -6.82
C TRP A 224 -40.07 17.93 -6.21
N ASP A 225 -40.27 19.24 -6.03
CA ASP A 225 -41.54 19.83 -5.59
C ASP A 225 -42.25 20.44 -6.80
N GLU A 226 -43.39 19.88 -7.18
CA GLU A 226 -44.16 20.35 -8.33
C GLU A 226 -44.79 21.73 -8.10
N GLU A 227 -45.16 22.07 -6.86
CA GLU A 227 -45.77 23.37 -6.53
C GLU A 227 -44.74 24.49 -6.67
N LYS A 228 -43.53 24.27 -6.16
CA LYS A 228 -42.43 25.24 -6.19
C LYS A 228 -41.59 25.17 -7.48
N ARG A 229 -41.81 24.15 -8.32
CA ARG A 229 -41.04 23.84 -9.54
C ARG A 229 -39.51 23.88 -9.30
N ARG A 230 -39.07 23.33 -8.17
CA ARG A 230 -37.65 23.27 -7.78
C ARG A 230 -37.34 22.02 -6.95
N VAL A 231 -36.05 21.70 -6.83
CA VAL A 231 -35.58 20.70 -5.86
C VAL A 231 -35.64 21.30 -4.46
N VAL A 232 -36.20 20.55 -3.51
CA VAL A 232 -36.28 20.93 -2.09
C VAL A 232 -35.50 19.95 -1.24
N TYR A 233 -34.90 20.46 -0.16
CA TYR A 233 -34.24 19.67 0.87
C TYR A 233 -35.22 19.46 2.02
N GLU A 234 -35.44 18.21 2.40
CA GLU A 234 -36.36 17.83 3.48
C GLU A 234 -35.65 16.91 4.48
N PRO A 235 -36.14 16.79 5.72
CA PRO A 235 -35.66 15.78 6.65
C PRO A 235 -35.78 14.38 6.06
N LEU A 236 -34.79 13.53 6.33
CA LEU A 236 -34.69 12.19 5.78
C LEU A 236 -35.87 11.27 6.19
N GLU A 237 -36.52 10.63 5.20
CA GLU A 237 -37.52 9.58 5.41
C GLU A 237 -37.23 8.36 4.52
N LEU A 238 -36.74 7.28 5.11
CA LEU A 238 -36.41 6.06 4.38
C LEU A 238 -37.60 5.08 4.33
N THR A 239 -37.94 4.61 3.14
CA THR A 239 -38.92 3.52 2.95
C THR A 239 -38.49 2.22 3.62
N GLN A 240 -37.19 1.94 3.63
CA GLN A 240 -36.59 0.84 4.38
C GLN A 240 -35.46 1.38 5.25
N ALA A 241 -35.58 1.17 6.57
CA ALA A 241 -34.54 1.55 7.51
C ALA A 241 -33.25 0.74 7.32
N PHE A 242 -32.11 1.39 7.59
CA PHE A 242 -30.80 0.72 7.62
C PHE A 242 -30.76 -0.31 8.75
N ARG A 243 -30.33 -1.54 8.44
CA ARG A 243 -30.13 -2.61 9.41
C ARG A 243 -28.64 -2.88 9.54
N ASN A 244 -28.07 -2.52 10.67
CA ASN A 244 -26.68 -2.83 10.97
C ASN A 244 -26.55 -4.27 11.47
N PHE A 245 -25.68 -5.07 10.86
CA PHE A 245 -25.41 -6.46 11.27
C PHE A 245 -24.12 -6.62 12.08
N SER A 246 -23.46 -5.52 12.48
CA SER A 246 -22.29 -5.56 13.36
C SER A 246 -22.60 -6.06 14.77
N ALA A 247 -23.88 -6.10 15.17
CA ALA A 247 -24.31 -6.61 16.47
C ALA A 247 -24.03 -8.11 16.65
N GLY A 248 -23.93 -8.87 15.56
CA GLY A 248 -23.57 -10.29 15.56
C GLY A 248 -22.06 -10.55 15.48
N SER A 249 -21.22 -9.56 15.79
CA SER A 249 -19.77 -9.73 15.79
C SER A 249 -19.32 -10.74 16.85
N THR A 250 -18.16 -11.37 16.62
CA THR A 250 -17.63 -12.40 17.52
C THR A 250 -17.46 -11.89 18.95
N ALA A 251 -17.93 -12.66 19.92
CA ALA A 251 -17.74 -12.39 21.34
C ALA A 251 -16.33 -12.78 21.83
N TRP A 252 -15.66 -13.65 21.09
CA TRP A 252 -14.29 -14.07 21.38
C TRP A 252 -13.29 -13.21 20.63
N GLU A 253 -12.16 -12.95 21.28
CA GLU A 253 -11.02 -12.29 20.67
C GLU A 253 -10.54 -13.14 19.46
N PRO A 254 -10.53 -12.58 18.24
CA PRO A 254 -10.31 -13.38 17.04
C PRO A 254 -8.84 -13.67 16.72
N VAL A 255 -7.86 -12.89 17.21
CA VAL A 255 -6.50 -12.87 16.66
C VAL A 255 -5.31 -12.73 17.61
N GLY A 256 -5.35 -12.96 18.92
CA GLY A 256 -4.17 -13.01 19.81
C GLY A 256 -3.13 -11.86 19.75
N PRO A 257 -2.06 -11.93 20.57
CA PRO A 257 -0.90 -11.07 20.38
C PRO A 257 -0.07 -11.55 19.18
N GLY A 258 0.32 -10.63 18.31
CA GLY A 258 1.18 -10.92 17.17
C GLY A 258 2.63 -11.28 17.55
N ARG A 259 3.44 -11.60 16.54
CA ARG A 259 4.90 -11.77 16.70
C ARG A 259 5.59 -10.41 16.64
N ASP A 260 6.60 -10.24 17.48
CA ASP A 260 7.45 -9.05 17.47
C ASP A 260 8.61 -9.22 16.47
N ASP A 261 8.53 -8.49 15.35
CA ASP A 261 9.54 -8.49 14.28
C ASP A 261 10.67 -7.45 14.49
N ARG A 262 10.81 -6.91 15.71
CA ARG A 262 11.90 -5.97 16.00
C ARG A 262 13.28 -6.66 15.93
N PRO A 263 14.27 -6.03 15.29
CA PRO A 263 15.66 -6.50 15.34
C PRO A 263 16.24 -6.34 16.74
N ASP A 264 17.16 -7.22 17.13
CA ASP A 264 17.73 -7.23 18.48
C ASP A 264 18.50 -5.94 18.80
N SER A 265 19.08 -5.29 17.80
CA SER A 265 19.75 -3.98 17.92
C SER A 265 18.84 -2.84 18.40
N PHE A 266 17.51 -3.01 18.33
CA PHE A 266 16.52 -2.01 18.72
C PHE A 266 15.67 -2.43 19.92
N LYS A 267 15.94 -3.60 20.49
CA LYS A 267 15.39 -4.02 21.79
C LYS A 267 16.30 -3.50 22.89
N LEU A 268 15.71 -3.12 24.02
CA LEU A 268 16.49 -2.73 25.20
C LEU A 268 17.27 -3.96 25.70
N PRO A 269 18.57 -3.83 26.03
CA PRO A 269 19.35 -4.95 26.53
C PRO A 269 18.80 -5.41 27.88
N THR A 270 18.57 -6.71 28.02
CA THR A 270 18.20 -7.29 29.31
C THR A 270 19.41 -7.27 30.24
N PRO A 271 19.27 -6.80 31.50
CA PRO A 271 20.37 -6.83 32.44
C PRO A 271 20.78 -8.28 32.72
N LYS A 272 22.09 -8.53 32.86
CA LYS A 272 22.58 -9.86 33.23
C LYS A 272 22.03 -10.23 34.62
N PRO A 273 21.56 -11.48 34.82
CA PRO A 273 21.24 -11.97 36.16
C PRO A 273 22.48 -11.88 37.06
N GLU A 274 22.32 -11.44 38.31
CA GLU A 274 23.41 -11.53 39.28
C GLU A 274 23.73 -13.00 39.57
N GLU A 275 25.01 -13.35 39.56
CA GLU A 275 25.48 -14.65 40.03
C GLU A 275 25.19 -14.72 41.52
N LYS A 276 24.24 -15.56 41.93
CA LYS A 276 24.08 -15.91 43.34
C LYS A 276 25.39 -16.54 43.79
N GLU A 277 26.10 -15.90 44.71
CA GLU A 277 27.19 -16.55 45.44
C GLU A 277 26.65 -17.89 45.93
N ALA A 278 27.17 -18.99 45.40
CA ALA A 278 26.84 -20.30 45.90
C ALA A 278 27.22 -20.31 47.37
N ASP A 279 26.21 -20.46 48.25
CA ASP A 279 26.39 -20.62 49.68
C ASP A 279 27.54 -21.61 49.92
N LYS A 280 28.70 -21.09 50.31
CA LYS A 280 29.85 -21.89 50.74
C LYS A 280 29.43 -22.55 52.05
N LYS A 281 28.86 -23.76 51.94
CA LYS A 281 28.72 -24.69 53.06
C LYS A 281 30.05 -25.34 53.40
#